data_AF-A0A2P2GNV9-F1
#
_entry.id   AF-A0A2P2GNV9-F1
#
_cell.length_a   1.000
_cell.length_b   1.000
_cell.length_c   1.000
_cell.angle_alpha   90.00
_cell.angle_beta   90.00
_cell.angle_gamma   90.00
#
_symmetry.space_group_name_H-M   'P 1'
#
loop_
_entity.id
_entity.type
_entity.pdbx_description
1 polymer ?
#
loop_
_entity_poly.entity_id
_entity_poly.type
_entity_poly.pdbx_seq_one_letter_code
_entity_poly.pdbx_strand_id
1 'polypeptide(L)'
;MTPPRARSWGRKGSTPVVRVRGRGSGRVSIAGLTCYKPGKRSRTFYSVREYRGRKGEPKGIGWRDTCDLLVRAHIQLGGPIVLVWDNLRMHLVEAMRRFIADHADWLTVFQRPSYAPDLNSQEGIRSLVKRDIGNLAATDLGQITRAVKRRLKQIQYRPDLVDGCLTSTGLITDDWPASRIQAQAVASSISRQ
;
A
#
# COMPACT_ATOMS: atom_id res chain seq x y z
N MET A 1 -16.12 -1.54 -16.41
CA MET A 1 -15.03 -2.08 -15.56
C MET A 1 -15.46 -3.47 -15.14
N THR A 2 -14.71 -4.51 -15.52
CA THR A 2 -15.07 -5.90 -15.25
C THR A 2 -14.86 -6.19 -13.75
N PRO A 3 -15.83 -6.79 -13.04
CA PRO A 3 -15.59 -7.23 -11.68
C PRO A 3 -14.46 -8.27 -11.65
N PRO A 4 -13.62 -8.27 -10.60
CA PRO A 4 -12.51 -9.17 -10.41
C PRO A 4 -13.09 -10.56 -10.38
N ARG A 5 -12.53 -11.42 -11.22
CA ARG A 5 -12.86 -12.83 -11.24
C ARG A 5 -12.25 -13.45 -9.98
N ALA A 6 -13.09 -13.74 -9.01
CA ALA A 6 -12.75 -14.55 -7.86
C ALA A 6 -13.56 -15.86 -7.89
N ARG A 7 -13.11 -16.90 -7.17
CA ARG A 7 -13.80 -18.19 -7.16
C ARG A 7 -15.04 -18.07 -6.25
N SER A 8 -16.20 -18.50 -6.74
CA SER A 8 -17.44 -18.58 -5.97
C SER A 8 -17.99 -20.02 -6.03
N TRP A 9 -18.77 -20.40 -5.03
CA TRP A 9 -19.45 -21.69 -4.99
C TRP A 9 -20.82 -21.59 -5.67
N GLY A 10 -21.15 -22.58 -6.50
CA GLY A 10 -22.43 -22.69 -7.18
C GLY A 10 -22.93 -24.13 -7.13
N ARG A 11 -24.23 -24.33 -7.39
CA ARG A 11 -24.77 -25.68 -7.55
C ARG A 11 -24.12 -26.35 -8.77
N LYS A 12 -23.80 -27.64 -8.67
CA LYS A 12 -23.23 -28.42 -9.76
C LYS A 12 -24.11 -28.31 -11.01
N GLY A 13 -23.54 -27.92 -12.14
CA GLY A 13 -24.27 -27.72 -13.40
C GLY A 13 -25.01 -26.38 -13.54
N SER A 14 -24.89 -25.46 -12.57
CA SER A 14 -25.51 -24.13 -12.63
C SER A 14 -24.46 -23.03 -12.50
N THR A 15 -24.37 -22.16 -13.51
CA THR A 15 -23.48 -20.98 -13.46
C THR A 15 -23.97 -20.02 -12.38
N PRO A 16 -23.19 -19.74 -11.31
CA PRO A 16 -23.61 -18.81 -10.28
C PRO A 16 -23.63 -17.37 -10.82
N VAL A 17 -24.78 -16.70 -10.71
CA VAL A 17 -24.93 -15.27 -11.07
C VAL A 17 -24.84 -14.43 -9.80
N VAL A 18 -23.73 -13.72 -9.64
CA VAL A 18 -23.53 -12.77 -8.54
C VAL A 18 -23.84 -11.37 -9.04
N ARG A 19 -24.92 -10.76 -8.54
CA ARG A 19 -25.25 -9.35 -8.84
C ARG A 19 -24.37 -8.44 -8.01
N VAL A 20 -23.48 -7.71 -8.67
CA VAL A 20 -22.67 -6.65 -8.08
C VAL A 20 -23.19 -5.28 -8.53
N ARG A 21 -23.11 -4.27 -7.66
CA ARG A 21 -23.54 -2.90 -8.00
C ARG A 21 -22.44 -2.20 -8.81
N GLY A 22 -22.45 -2.43 -10.13
CA GLY A 22 -21.49 -1.96 -11.16
C GLY A 22 -21.08 -0.46 -11.19
N ARG A 23 -21.62 0.38 -10.32
CA ARG A 23 -21.44 1.85 -10.36
C ARG A 23 -21.64 2.47 -8.98
N GLY A 24 -20.65 2.35 -8.10
CA GLY A 24 -20.53 3.17 -6.91
C GLY A 24 -19.51 4.30 -7.11
N SER A 25 -19.83 5.54 -6.73
CA SER A 25 -18.90 6.68 -6.70
C SER A 25 -17.76 6.54 -5.67
N GLY A 26 -17.74 5.43 -4.92
CA GLY A 26 -16.89 5.19 -3.76
C GLY A 26 -15.59 4.46 -4.09
N ARG A 27 -14.45 4.95 -3.59
CA ARG A 27 -13.14 4.28 -3.67
C ARG A 27 -12.44 4.32 -2.32
N VAL A 28 -11.61 3.33 -2.05
CA VAL A 28 -10.70 3.29 -0.90
C VAL A 28 -9.28 3.36 -1.43
N SER A 29 -8.57 4.44 -1.16
CA SER A 29 -7.16 4.60 -1.50
C SER A 29 -6.29 4.25 -0.30
N ILE A 30 -5.15 3.62 -0.54
CA ILE A 30 -4.23 3.11 0.47
C ILE A 30 -2.82 3.56 0.10
N ALA A 31 -2.13 4.22 1.03
CA ALA A 31 -0.68 4.36 0.99
C ALA A 31 -0.07 3.34 1.95
N GLY A 32 0.94 2.61 1.51
CA GLY A 32 1.67 1.63 2.31
C GLY A 32 3.16 1.97 2.32
N LEU A 33 3.78 1.78 3.48
CA LEU A 33 5.22 1.86 3.68
C LEU A 33 5.65 0.59 4.42
N THR A 34 6.68 -0.08 3.95
CA THR A 34 7.22 -1.27 4.62
C THR A 34 8.71 -1.08 4.83
N CYS A 35 9.12 -1.31 6.07
CA CYS A 35 10.39 -0.90 6.61
C CYS A 35 11.14 -2.11 7.12
N TYR A 36 12.38 -2.22 6.70
CA TYR A 36 13.27 -3.33 6.91
C TYR A 36 14.57 -2.82 7.52
N LYS A 37 15.07 -3.54 8.53
CA LYS A 37 16.37 -3.26 9.15
C LYS A 37 16.98 -4.59 9.60
N PRO A 38 18.21 -4.93 9.18
CA PRO A 38 18.86 -6.17 9.59
C PRO A 38 18.82 -6.38 11.12
N GLY A 39 18.49 -7.60 11.55
CA GLY A 39 18.37 -7.95 12.96
C GLY A 39 17.20 -7.30 13.71
N LYS A 40 16.30 -6.60 13.02
CA LYS A 40 15.08 -6.02 13.58
C LYS A 40 13.85 -6.53 12.86
N ARG A 41 12.75 -6.63 13.61
CA ARG A 41 11.44 -6.98 13.06
C ARG A 41 11.01 -5.98 11.98
N SER A 42 10.60 -6.50 10.82
CA SER A 42 10.00 -5.71 9.74
C SER A 42 8.69 -5.06 10.17
N ARG A 43 8.46 -3.82 9.72
CA ARG A 43 7.33 -2.99 10.14
C ARG A 43 6.61 -2.42 8.94
N THR A 44 5.28 -2.44 8.98
CA THR A 44 4.43 -1.85 7.94
C THR A 44 3.61 -0.70 8.53
N PHE A 45 3.59 0.41 7.81
CA PHE A 45 2.77 1.58 8.08
C PHE A 45 1.81 1.78 6.91
N TYR A 46 0.63 2.33 7.18
CA TYR A 46 -0.33 2.61 6.12
C TYR A 46 -1.23 3.81 6.46
N SER A 47 -1.73 4.44 5.40
CA SER A 47 -2.81 5.43 5.43
C SER A 47 -3.94 4.95 4.52
N VAL A 48 -5.19 5.05 4.99
CA VAL A 48 -6.38 4.65 4.21
C VAL A 48 -7.32 5.83 4.10
N ARG A 49 -7.73 6.16 2.88
CA ARG A 49 -8.65 7.25 2.58
C ARG A 49 -9.87 6.75 1.82
N GLU A 50 -11.04 7.12 2.30
CA GLU A 50 -12.30 6.95 1.57
C GLU A 50 -12.49 8.13 0.63
N TYR A 51 -12.90 7.85 -0.60
CA TYR A 51 -13.44 8.80 -1.54
C TYR A 51 -14.89 8.43 -1.77
N ARG A 52 -15.82 9.35 -1.56
CA ARG A 52 -17.27 9.11 -1.70
C ARG A 52 -17.84 9.72 -2.99
N GLY A 53 -17.04 10.51 -3.72
CA GLY A 53 -17.50 11.19 -4.92
C GLY A 53 -18.05 12.58 -4.65
N ARG A 54 -17.78 13.17 -3.47
CA ARG A 54 -18.30 14.51 -3.13
C ARG A 54 -17.53 15.59 -3.89
N LYS A 55 -18.21 16.70 -4.23
CA LYS A 55 -17.59 17.85 -4.89
C LYS A 55 -16.48 18.41 -3.99
N GLY A 56 -15.28 18.61 -4.54
CA GLY A 56 -14.10 19.10 -3.80
C GLY A 56 -13.39 18.06 -2.94
N GLU A 57 -13.88 16.81 -2.86
CA GLU A 57 -13.22 15.74 -2.13
C GLU A 57 -11.98 15.25 -2.89
N PRO A 58 -10.81 15.12 -2.23
CA PRO A 58 -9.63 14.52 -2.85
C PRO A 58 -9.95 13.12 -3.36
N LYS A 59 -9.65 12.85 -4.64
CA LYS A 59 -9.99 11.60 -5.34
C LYS A 59 -9.22 10.36 -4.85
N GLY A 60 -8.35 10.51 -3.84
CA GLY A 60 -7.54 9.45 -3.27
C GLY A 60 -6.48 9.99 -2.31
N ILE A 61 -5.46 9.18 -2.03
CA ILE A 61 -4.27 9.58 -1.29
C ILE A 61 -3.54 10.66 -2.08
N GLY A 62 -3.20 11.76 -1.41
CA GLY A 62 -2.39 12.85 -1.95
C GLY A 62 -0.98 12.87 -1.35
N TRP A 63 -0.14 13.79 -1.84
CA TRP A 63 1.25 13.93 -1.38
C TRP A 63 1.35 14.17 0.14
N ARG A 64 0.43 14.95 0.72
CA ARG A 64 0.37 15.20 2.18
C ARG A 64 0.16 13.91 2.97
N ASP A 65 -0.73 13.04 2.51
CA ASP A 65 -0.98 11.75 3.17
C ASP A 65 0.28 10.86 3.18
N THR A 66 1.13 11.00 2.16
CA THR A 66 2.44 10.32 2.09
C THR A 66 3.47 10.97 3.02
N CYS A 67 3.55 12.30 3.08
CA CYS A 67 4.40 13.01 4.02
C CYS A 67 4.07 12.62 5.47
N ASP A 68 2.79 12.66 5.85
CA ASP A 68 2.32 12.26 7.19
C ASP A 68 2.69 10.81 7.52
N LEU A 69 2.62 9.92 6.52
CA LEU A 69 3.02 8.53 6.66
C LEU A 69 4.53 8.38 6.90
N LEU A 70 5.36 9.14 6.19
CA LEU A 70 6.82 9.14 6.36
C LEU A 70 7.23 9.69 7.72
N VAL A 71 6.65 10.81 8.15
CA VAL A 71 6.91 11.39 9.48
C VAL A 71 6.51 10.40 10.58
N ARG A 72 5.33 9.80 10.48
CA ARG A 72 4.88 8.78 11.45
C ARG A 72 5.84 7.58 11.51
N ALA A 73 6.31 7.11 10.35
CA ALA A 73 7.26 6.03 10.28
C ALA A 73 8.57 6.42 10.96
N HIS A 74 9.12 7.60 10.64
CA HIS A 74 10.37 8.09 11.23
C HIS A 74 10.29 8.14 12.76
N ILE A 75 9.23 8.74 13.32
CA ILE A 75 9.02 8.82 14.78
C ILE A 75 8.96 7.42 15.42
N GLN A 76 8.22 6.48 14.84
CA GLN A 76 8.06 5.13 15.42
C GLN A 76 9.27 4.23 15.21
N LEU A 77 10.06 4.50 14.17
CA LEU A 77 11.24 3.74 13.82
C LEU A 77 12.49 4.23 14.57
N GLY A 78 12.53 5.51 14.94
CA GLY A 78 13.60 6.14 15.73
C GLY A 78 14.92 6.22 14.99
N GLY A 79 14.91 6.39 13.66
CA GLY A 79 16.14 6.43 12.88
C GLY A 79 15.96 6.92 11.45
N PRO A 80 17.08 7.15 10.74
CA PRO A 80 17.06 7.64 9.36
C PRO A 80 16.48 6.59 8.41
N ILE A 81 15.67 7.06 7.47
CA ILE A 81 14.95 6.27 6.49
C ILE A 81 15.59 6.47 5.12
N VAL A 82 15.90 5.36 4.46
CA VAL A 82 16.18 5.31 3.03
C VAL A 82 14.91 4.83 2.34
N LEU A 83 14.21 5.75 1.69
CA LEU A 83 12.97 5.51 0.99
C LEU A 83 13.23 5.13 -0.47
N VAL A 84 12.69 4.00 -0.90
CA VAL A 84 12.69 3.56 -2.30
C VAL A 84 11.24 3.51 -2.78
N TRP A 85 10.92 4.25 -3.84
CA TRP A 85 9.56 4.35 -4.37
C TRP A 85 9.51 4.48 -5.90
N ASP A 86 8.31 4.30 -6.47
CA ASP A 86 8.06 4.41 -7.90
C ASP A 86 7.88 5.88 -8.37
N ASN A 87 7.82 6.08 -9.68
CA ASN A 87 7.65 7.40 -10.31
C ASN A 87 6.19 7.85 -10.38
N LEU A 88 5.37 7.49 -9.38
CA LEU A 88 3.98 7.94 -9.33
C LEU A 88 3.93 9.47 -9.31
N ARG A 89 3.02 10.08 -10.10
CA ARG A 89 2.97 11.55 -10.28
C ARG A 89 2.97 12.34 -8.98
N MET A 90 2.35 11.82 -7.92
CA MET A 90 2.32 12.45 -6.59
C MET A 90 3.68 12.47 -5.87
N HIS A 91 4.62 11.61 -6.24
CA HIS A 91 6.00 11.63 -5.73
C HIS A 91 6.87 12.67 -6.44
N LEU A 92 6.43 13.13 -7.61
CA LEU A 92 7.18 14.06 -8.47
C LEU A 92 6.74 15.52 -8.30
N VAL A 93 5.68 15.79 -7.52
CA VAL A 93 5.20 17.15 -7.30
C VAL A 93 6.22 17.98 -6.52
N GLU A 94 6.29 19.27 -6.83
CA GLU A 94 7.25 20.20 -6.22
C GLU A 94 7.16 20.23 -4.68
N ALA A 95 5.94 20.19 -4.13
CA ALA A 95 5.74 20.14 -2.69
C ALA A 95 6.38 18.89 -2.03
N MET A 96 6.38 17.75 -2.72
CA MET A 96 7.02 16.54 -2.24
C MET A 96 8.55 16.65 -2.29
N ARG A 97 9.10 17.28 -3.34
CA ARG A 97 10.55 17.52 -3.46
C ARG A 97 11.05 18.45 -2.36
N ARG A 98 10.30 19.51 -2.05
CA ARG A 98 10.59 20.42 -0.93
C ARG A 98 10.57 19.69 0.40
N PHE A 99 9.52 18.91 0.67
CA PHE A 99 9.46 18.07 1.87
C PHE A 99 10.68 17.15 2.02
N ILE A 100 11.13 16.52 0.92
CA ILE A 100 12.33 15.66 0.97
C ILE A 100 13.59 16.49 1.28
N ALA A 101 13.73 17.67 0.68
CA ALA A 101 14.87 18.55 0.93
C ALA A 101 14.89 19.08 2.37
N ASP A 102 13.74 19.48 2.91
CA ASP A 102 13.58 20.00 4.28
C ASP A 102 13.86 18.93 5.36
N HIS A 103 13.87 17.66 4.97
CA HIS A 103 14.08 16.50 5.86
C HIS A 103 15.28 15.63 5.45
N ALA A 104 16.23 16.21 4.70
CA ALA A 104 17.40 15.49 4.21
C ALA A 104 18.33 14.93 5.31
N ASP A 105 18.19 15.42 6.54
CA ASP A 105 18.91 14.96 7.73
C ASP A 105 18.52 13.53 8.15
N TRP A 106 17.27 13.13 7.92
CA TRP A 106 16.78 11.79 8.26
C TRP A 106 16.14 11.04 7.10
N LEU A 107 15.83 11.68 5.98
CA LEU A 107 15.18 11.07 4.82
C LEU A 107 16.09 11.11 3.59
N THR A 108 16.48 9.93 3.11
CA THR A 108 17.15 9.78 1.81
C THR A 108 16.20 9.07 0.85
N VAL A 109 16.03 9.58 -0.37
CA VAL A 109 15.07 9.03 -1.33
C VAL A 109 15.77 8.55 -2.59
N PHE A 110 15.46 7.32 -3.01
CA PHE A 110 15.84 6.75 -4.29
C PHE A 110 14.60 6.47 -5.14
N GLN A 111 14.58 6.98 -6.36
CA GLN A 111 13.56 6.69 -7.34
C GLN A 111 13.91 5.42 -8.11
N ARG A 112 12.92 4.56 -8.31
CA ARG A 112 13.11 3.34 -9.10
C ARG A 112 13.07 3.66 -10.59
N PRO A 113 13.82 2.93 -11.44
CA PRO A 113 13.65 2.99 -12.88
C PRO A 113 12.20 2.69 -13.26
N SER A 114 11.71 3.35 -14.31
CA SER A 114 10.38 3.08 -14.85
C SER A 114 10.26 1.60 -15.26
N TYR A 115 9.11 0.97 -14.97
CA TYR A 115 8.79 -0.43 -15.33
C TYR A 115 9.54 -1.56 -14.60
N ALA A 116 9.96 -1.36 -13.34
CA ALA A 116 10.46 -2.46 -12.50
C ALA A 116 9.47 -2.85 -11.37
N PRO A 117 8.23 -3.29 -11.62
CA PRO A 117 7.29 -3.62 -10.54
C PRO A 117 7.71 -4.84 -9.71
N ASP A 118 8.50 -5.74 -10.29
CA ASP A 118 9.04 -6.97 -9.73
C ASP A 118 9.95 -6.76 -8.52
N LEU A 119 10.74 -5.67 -8.46
CA LEU A 119 11.54 -5.37 -7.27
C LEU A 119 10.78 -4.59 -6.17
N ASN A 120 9.43 -4.64 -6.18
CA ASN A 120 8.60 -3.95 -5.19
C ASN A 120 7.89 -4.93 -4.23
N SER A 121 8.38 -5.05 -3.00
CA SER A 121 7.74 -5.92 -1.99
C SER A 121 6.31 -5.48 -1.67
N GLN A 122 5.98 -4.20 -1.91
CA GLN A 122 4.62 -3.68 -1.75
C GLN A 122 3.62 -4.29 -2.74
N GLU A 123 4.03 -4.78 -3.92
CA GLU A 123 3.10 -5.47 -4.82
C GLU A 123 2.66 -6.82 -4.23
N GLY A 124 3.53 -7.48 -3.45
CA GLY A 124 3.16 -8.65 -2.64
C GLY A 124 2.12 -8.31 -1.57
N ILE A 125 2.37 -7.25 -0.78
CA ILE A 125 1.42 -6.75 0.24
C ILE A 125 0.08 -6.36 -0.41
N ARG A 126 0.12 -5.66 -1.53
CA ARG A 126 -1.06 -5.27 -2.30
C ARG A 126 -1.84 -6.49 -2.79
N SER A 127 -1.15 -7.54 -3.24
CA SER A 127 -1.76 -8.80 -3.66
C SER A 127 -2.44 -9.52 -2.50
N LEU A 128 -1.81 -9.54 -1.31
CA LEU A 128 -2.41 -10.09 -0.09
C LEU A 128 -3.68 -9.34 0.34
N VAL A 129 -3.72 -8.03 0.15
CA VAL A 129 -4.91 -7.21 0.44
C VAL A 129 -6.01 -7.47 -0.60
N LYS A 130 -5.67 -7.48 -1.90
CA LYS A 130 -6.64 -7.73 -2.98
C LYS A 130 -7.25 -9.13 -2.94
N ARG A 131 -6.48 -10.16 -2.57
CA ARG A 131 -6.98 -11.54 -2.50
C ARG A 131 -8.12 -11.71 -1.50
N ASP A 132 -8.02 -11.05 -0.34
CA ASP A 132 -9.03 -11.13 0.70
C ASP A 132 -10.27 -10.29 0.38
N ILE A 133 -10.07 -9.12 -0.25
CA ILE A 133 -11.17 -8.24 -0.65
C ILE A 133 -11.89 -8.76 -1.89
N GLY A 134 -11.20 -9.46 -2.79
CA GLY A 134 -11.76 -9.95 -4.05
C GLY A 134 -12.94 -10.93 -3.88
N ASN A 135 -13.04 -11.58 -2.72
CA ASN A 135 -14.15 -12.48 -2.35
C ASN A 135 -15.21 -11.80 -1.48
N LEU A 136 -15.03 -10.52 -1.10
CA LEU A 136 -15.94 -9.82 -0.21
C LEU A 136 -17.15 -9.30 -0.99
N ALA A 137 -18.35 -9.84 -0.69
CA ALA A 137 -19.62 -9.31 -1.18
C ALA A 137 -20.03 -8.02 -0.44
N ALA A 138 -19.19 -6.99 -0.47
CA ALA A 138 -19.42 -5.75 0.28
C ALA A 138 -20.63 -4.98 -0.25
N THR A 139 -21.56 -4.61 0.63
CA THR A 139 -22.78 -3.88 0.26
C THR A 139 -22.58 -2.36 0.24
N ASP A 140 -21.56 -1.84 0.92
CA ASP A 140 -21.26 -0.40 1.01
C ASP A 140 -19.74 -0.12 1.13
N LEU A 141 -19.36 1.15 0.96
CA LEU A 141 -17.96 1.59 1.00
C LEU A 141 -17.32 1.36 2.39
N GLY A 142 -18.08 1.55 3.46
CA GLY A 142 -17.58 1.38 4.82
C GLY A 142 -17.23 -0.08 5.15
N GLN A 143 -17.95 -1.04 4.58
CA GLN A 143 -17.58 -2.46 4.66
C GLN A 143 -16.25 -2.75 3.95
N ILE A 144 -16.02 -2.17 2.76
CA ILE A 144 -14.74 -2.28 2.04
C ILE A 144 -13.62 -1.67 2.90
N THR A 145 -13.81 -0.45 3.41
CA THR A 145 -12.79 0.21 4.25
C THR A 145 -12.47 -0.59 5.51
N ARG A 146 -13.47 -1.14 6.19
CA ARG A 146 -13.27 -1.98 7.38
C ARG A 146 -12.49 -3.24 7.04
N ALA A 147 -12.82 -3.91 5.93
CA ALA A 147 -12.10 -5.10 5.48
C ALA A 147 -10.64 -4.79 5.12
N VAL A 148 -10.41 -3.70 4.37
CA VAL A 148 -9.07 -3.18 4.04
C VAL A 148 -8.27 -2.94 5.32
N LYS A 149 -8.81 -2.13 6.25
CA LYS A 149 -8.12 -1.77 7.50
C LYS A 149 -7.83 -3.01 8.35
N ARG A 150 -8.79 -3.94 8.48
CA ARG A 150 -8.60 -5.20 9.20
C ARG A 150 -7.46 -6.02 8.59
N ARG A 151 -7.44 -6.15 7.26
CA ARG A 151 -6.40 -6.93 6.57
C ARG A 151 -5.02 -6.29 6.71
N LEU A 152 -4.91 -4.98 6.49
CA LEU A 152 -3.66 -4.25 6.71
C LEU A 152 -3.16 -4.39 8.15
N LYS A 153 -4.07 -4.34 9.14
CA LYS A 153 -3.73 -4.55 10.56
C LYS A 153 -3.23 -5.97 10.83
N GLN A 154 -3.84 -6.99 10.23
CA GLN A 154 -3.35 -8.37 10.33
C GLN A 154 -1.94 -8.54 9.74
N ILE A 155 -1.70 -7.97 8.55
CA ILE A 155 -0.38 -7.98 7.91
C ILE A 155 0.64 -7.25 8.79
N GLN A 156 0.28 -6.11 9.37
CA GLN A 156 1.15 -5.36 10.29
C GLN A 156 1.61 -6.20 11.51
N TYR A 157 0.78 -7.14 11.98
CA TYR A 157 1.14 -8.03 13.09
C TYR A 157 1.87 -9.31 12.67
N ARG A 158 2.00 -9.59 11.36
CA ARG A 158 2.60 -10.80 10.79
C ARG A 158 3.86 -10.49 9.98
N PRO A 159 5.01 -10.30 10.65
CA PRO A 159 6.25 -9.92 9.97
C PRO A 159 6.72 -11.00 8.98
N ASP A 160 6.40 -12.28 9.22
CA ASP A 160 6.63 -13.40 8.31
C ASP A 160 6.08 -13.16 6.89
N LEU A 161 4.88 -12.60 6.80
CA LEU A 161 4.26 -12.28 5.51
C LEU A 161 4.95 -11.10 4.82
N VAL A 162 5.45 -10.16 5.61
CA VAL A 162 6.13 -8.96 5.13
C VAL A 162 7.52 -9.33 4.61
N ASP A 163 8.24 -10.16 5.36
CA ASP A 163 9.56 -10.67 4.99
C ASP A 163 9.46 -11.56 3.75
N GLY A 164 8.45 -12.44 3.67
CA GLY A 164 8.21 -13.25 2.47
C GLY A 164 7.94 -12.42 1.21
N CYS A 165 7.29 -11.26 1.33
CA CYS A 165 7.13 -10.33 0.21
C CYS A 165 8.47 -9.73 -0.22
N LEU A 166 9.39 -9.43 0.71
CA LEU A 166 10.73 -8.97 0.39
C LEU A 166 11.58 -10.07 -0.25
N THR A 167 11.55 -11.29 0.29
CA THR A 167 12.29 -12.43 -0.29
C THR A 167 11.85 -12.68 -1.73
N SER A 168 10.56 -12.52 -2.04
CA SER A 168 10.05 -12.72 -3.40
C SER A 168 10.59 -11.71 -4.44
N THR A 169 11.13 -10.56 -4.01
CA THR A 169 11.75 -9.59 -4.92
C THR A 169 13.22 -9.91 -5.22
N GLY A 170 13.81 -10.94 -4.62
CA GLY A 170 15.23 -11.28 -4.76
C GLY A 170 16.19 -10.23 -4.18
N LEU A 171 15.70 -9.29 -3.37
CA LEU A 171 16.53 -8.27 -2.74
C LEU A 171 17.18 -8.86 -1.48
N ILE A 172 18.50 -8.89 -1.45
CA ILE A 172 19.28 -9.32 -0.29
C ILE A 172 19.48 -8.10 0.63
N THR A 173 19.15 -8.25 1.91
CA THR A 173 19.24 -7.18 2.91
C THR A 173 20.56 -7.13 3.67
N ASP A 174 21.41 -8.14 3.48
CA ASP A 174 22.58 -8.39 4.31
C ASP A 174 23.70 -7.36 4.08
N ASP A 175 23.73 -6.74 2.90
CA ASP A 175 24.68 -5.67 2.55
C ASP A 175 24.17 -4.27 2.94
N TRP A 176 23.00 -4.16 3.59
CA TRP A 176 22.45 -2.87 3.97
C TRP A 176 23.13 -2.32 5.23
N PRO A 177 23.49 -1.03 5.25
CA PRO A 177 24.12 -0.44 6.43
C PRO A 177 23.16 -0.54 7.62
N ALA A 178 23.60 -1.20 8.69
CA ALA A 178 22.82 -1.43 9.91
C ALA A 178 22.35 -0.13 10.59
N SER A 179 22.96 1.01 10.26
CA SER A 179 22.58 2.34 10.76
C SER A 179 21.30 2.89 10.14
N ARG A 180 20.87 2.40 8.96
CA ARG A 180 19.72 2.94 8.22
C ARG A 180 18.56 1.96 8.11
N ILE A 181 17.36 2.52 7.96
CA ILE A 181 16.13 1.74 7.77
C ILE A 181 15.72 1.87 6.32
N GLN A 182 15.68 0.74 5.61
CA GLN A 182 15.21 0.72 4.23
C GLN A 182 13.69 0.66 4.23
N ALA A 183 13.05 1.59 3.55
CA ALA A 183 11.61 1.67 3.45
C ALA A 183 11.18 1.64 1.98
N GLN A 184 10.26 0.74 1.64
CA GLN A 184 9.63 0.67 0.33
C GLN A 184 8.21 1.22 0.43
N ALA A 185 7.87 2.20 -0.43
CA ALA A 185 6.55 2.81 -0.45
C ALA A 185 5.77 2.52 -1.74
N VAL A 186 4.45 2.37 -1.59
CA VAL A 186 3.48 2.34 -2.69
C VAL A 186 2.21 3.07 -2.30
N ALA A 187 1.64 3.81 -3.25
CA ALA A 187 0.26 4.24 -3.18
C ALA A 187 -0.59 3.40 -4.15
N SER A 188 -1.69 2.83 -3.65
CA SER A 188 -2.63 2.04 -4.43
C SER A 188 -4.06 2.51 -4.19
N SER A 189 -4.95 2.28 -5.15
CA SER A 189 -6.38 2.56 -4.98
C SER A 189 -7.20 1.31 -5.28
N ILE A 190 -8.18 1.02 -4.42
CA ILE A 190 -9.15 -0.06 -4.54
C ILE A 190 -10.52 0.58 -4.77
N SER A 191 -11.13 0.35 -5.93
CA SER A 191 -12.46 0.87 -6.27
C SER A 191 -13.58 -0.10 -5.89
N ARG A 192 -14.74 0.42 -5.47
CA ARG A 192 -16.00 -0.35 -5.44
C ARG A 192 -16.33 -0.76 -6.88
N GLN A 193 -16.54 -2.05 -7.13
CA GLN A 193 -17.13 -2.51 -8.40
C GLN A 193 -18.64 -2.48 -8.32
#